data_AF-A0A1B6KJX1-F1
#
_entry.id   AF-A0A1B6KJX1-F1
#
_cell.length_a   1.000
_cell.length_b   1.000
_cell.length_c   1.000
_cell.angle_alpha   90.00
_cell.angle_beta   90.00
_cell.angle_gamma   90.00
#
_symmetry.space_group_name_H-M   'P 1'
#
loop_
_entity.id
_entity.type
_entity.pdbx_description
1 polymer ?
#
loop_
_entity_poly.entity_id
_entity_poly.type
_entity_poly.pdbx_seq_one_letter_code
_entity_poly.pdbx_strand_id
1 'polypeptide(L)'
;MPNRTPNIKYTKHFINNEFVDSVDKKTFAVLNPCTAEKICDVAEGFKADVDVAVKAAKAAFQPNSPWRSLDPTAREVLMNKLADLIERDADELASILTLENGKPFGSALWEIHNSAKTLRYYAGWCDKIYGKTIPVDGPFFTMTLKEPVGVTGQILPWNFPVALLAAKWGPALATGCTTVLKSAEQTPITILQIAALSKEAGFPPGVINVINGFGPTAGAAITAHPDISKVAFVGSTEVGRIIMESAAKSNLKRVGLELGGKSPLAVFDDVDVDKAVEIAYEGVFINGGQACCAA
;
A
#
# COMPACT_ATOMS: atom_id res chain seq x y z
N MET A 1 -2.20 -15.87 -20.55
CA MET A 1 -0.78 -16.20 -20.90
C MET A 1 0.03 -14.93 -20.67
N PRO A 2 1.23 -14.99 -20.07
CA PRO A 2 2.00 -13.78 -19.75
C PRO A 2 2.33 -12.98 -21.01
N ASN A 3 2.06 -11.68 -20.99
CA ASN A 3 2.62 -10.75 -21.96
C ASN A 3 4.08 -10.47 -21.56
N ARG A 4 5.05 -10.86 -22.39
CA ARG A 4 6.48 -10.66 -22.07
C ARG A 4 6.96 -9.23 -22.27
N THR A 5 6.18 -8.42 -22.98
CA THR A 5 6.45 -7.01 -23.25
C THR A 5 5.20 -6.19 -22.93
N PRO A 6 4.77 -6.17 -21.66
CA PRO A 6 3.58 -5.43 -21.25
C PRO A 6 3.77 -3.93 -21.46
N ASN A 7 2.68 -3.22 -21.73
CA ASN A 7 2.75 -1.81 -22.06
C ASN A 7 2.75 -0.95 -20.79
N ILE A 8 3.85 -0.26 -20.54
CA ILE A 8 4.01 0.58 -19.35
C ILE A 8 3.46 1.98 -19.64
N LYS A 9 2.22 2.23 -19.18
CA LYS A 9 1.51 3.49 -19.44
C LYS A 9 1.83 4.63 -18.47
N TYR A 10 2.23 4.30 -17.26
CA TYR A 10 2.28 5.26 -16.14
C TYR A 10 3.61 5.13 -15.41
N THR A 11 4.37 6.22 -15.40
CA THR A 11 5.74 6.28 -14.84
C THR A 11 5.97 7.52 -13.96
N LYS A 12 4.94 8.35 -13.79
CA LYS A 12 4.98 9.62 -13.05
C LYS A 12 4.43 9.44 -11.63
N HIS A 13 4.55 10.47 -10.78
CA HIS A 13 3.82 10.47 -9.50
C HIS A 13 2.32 10.54 -9.76
N PHE A 14 1.52 9.92 -8.90
CA PHE A 14 0.06 10.03 -8.96
C PHE A 14 -0.41 10.92 -7.82
N ILE A 15 -0.80 12.15 -8.11
CA ILE A 15 -1.23 13.12 -7.11
C ILE A 15 -2.53 13.75 -7.59
N ASN A 16 -3.52 13.85 -6.72
CA ASN A 16 -4.79 14.52 -7.04
C ASN A 16 -5.48 13.95 -8.31
N ASN A 17 -5.42 12.63 -8.50
CA ASN A 17 -5.90 11.92 -9.71
C ASN A 17 -5.18 12.31 -11.03
N GLU A 18 -3.98 12.86 -10.95
CA GLU A 18 -3.17 13.24 -12.10
C GLU A 18 -1.78 12.62 -12.04
N PHE A 19 -1.24 12.31 -13.21
CA PHE A 19 0.13 11.84 -13.36
C PHE A 19 1.07 13.02 -13.58
N VAL A 20 1.87 13.36 -12.56
CA VAL A 20 2.70 14.57 -12.52
C VAL A 20 4.18 14.22 -12.42
N ASP A 21 5.01 15.02 -13.10
CA ASP A 21 6.46 14.87 -13.01
C ASP A 21 6.96 15.21 -11.59
N SER A 22 8.16 14.75 -11.26
CA SER A 22 8.91 15.23 -10.09
C SER A 22 9.08 16.75 -10.18
N VAL A 23 8.99 17.46 -9.05
CA VAL A 23 9.23 18.91 -8.96
C VAL A 23 10.59 19.28 -9.56
N ASP A 24 11.62 18.45 -9.30
CA ASP A 24 12.98 18.63 -9.83
C ASP A 24 13.18 17.97 -11.19
N LYS A 25 12.13 17.39 -11.78
CA LYS A 25 12.11 16.65 -13.06
C LYS A 25 13.09 15.47 -13.11
N LYS A 26 13.54 15.00 -11.95
CA LYS A 26 14.42 13.83 -11.85
C LYS A 26 13.64 12.55 -12.07
N THR A 27 14.36 11.55 -12.56
CA THR A 27 13.86 10.20 -12.78
C THR A 27 14.92 9.19 -12.36
N PHE A 28 14.49 7.98 -12.00
CA PHE A 28 15.38 6.85 -11.77
C PHE A 28 14.95 5.63 -12.60
N ALA A 29 15.90 4.78 -12.94
CA ALA A 29 15.67 3.59 -13.75
C ALA A 29 15.06 2.46 -12.90
N VAL A 30 14.05 1.79 -13.45
CA VAL A 30 13.55 0.50 -12.94
C VAL A 30 14.17 -0.60 -13.80
N LEU A 31 14.74 -1.62 -13.16
CA LEU A 31 15.46 -2.70 -13.82
C LEU A 31 14.66 -4.00 -13.77
N ASN A 32 14.77 -4.81 -14.81
CA ASN A 32 14.28 -6.18 -14.80
C ASN A 32 15.28 -7.04 -13.99
N PRO A 33 14.88 -7.64 -12.86
CA PRO A 33 15.81 -8.40 -12.02
C PRO A 33 16.30 -9.69 -12.70
N CYS A 34 15.62 -10.20 -13.73
CA CYS A 34 16.04 -11.39 -14.46
C CYS A 34 17.15 -11.11 -15.50
N THR A 35 17.23 -9.89 -16.03
CA THR A 35 18.19 -9.53 -17.10
C THR A 35 19.13 -8.38 -16.73
N ALA A 36 18.86 -7.68 -15.62
CA ALA A 36 19.47 -6.42 -15.22
C ALA A 36 19.28 -5.27 -16.25
N GLU A 37 18.47 -5.46 -17.27
CA GLU A 37 18.20 -4.45 -18.28
C GLU A 37 17.18 -3.43 -17.78
N LYS A 38 17.29 -2.19 -18.26
CA LYS A 38 16.34 -1.13 -17.93
C LYS A 38 14.97 -1.41 -18.55
N ILE A 39 13.94 -1.38 -17.72
CA ILE A 39 12.53 -1.45 -18.14
C ILE A 39 12.08 -0.05 -18.62
N CYS A 40 12.13 0.93 -17.72
CA CYS A 40 11.77 2.32 -17.98
C CYS A 40 12.37 3.26 -16.92
N ASP A 41 12.24 4.57 -17.13
CA ASP A 41 12.52 5.58 -16.12
C ASP A 41 11.21 6.03 -15.45
N VAL A 42 11.22 6.23 -14.14
CA VAL A 42 10.07 6.74 -13.37
C VAL A 42 10.44 8.00 -12.61
N ALA A 43 9.47 8.87 -12.35
CA ALA A 43 9.69 10.12 -11.61
C ALA A 43 10.31 9.87 -10.23
N GLU A 44 11.35 10.62 -9.88
CA GLU A 44 12.02 10.52 -8.59
C GLU A 44 11.46 11.54 -7.60
N GLY A 45 10.81 11.05 -6.55
CA GLY A 45 10.19 11.89 -5.53
C GLY A 45 11.18 12.29 -4.44
N PHE A 46 11.10 13.56 -4.07
CA PHE A 46 11.80 14.17 -2.95
C PHE A 46 10.79 14.78 -1.97
N LYS A 47 11.32 15.50 -0.98
CA LYS A 47 10.49 16.19 0.01
C LYS A 47 9.45 17.11 -0.65
N ALA A 48 9.81 17.85 -1.70
CA ALA A 48 8.88 18.76 -2.37
C ALA A 48 7.66 18.05 -2.96
N ASP A 49 7.85 16.87 -3.57
CA ASP A 49 6.77 16.05 -4.12
C ASP A 49 5.87 15.49 -3.01
N VAL A 50 6.48 15.06 -1.90
CA VAL A 50 5.75 14.61 -0.71
C VAL A 50 4.91 15.74 -0.12
N ASP A 51 5.45 16.97 -0.03
CA ASP A 51 4.71 18.13 0.46
C ASP A 51 3.48 18.42 -0.43
N VAL A 52 3.63 18.30 -1.76
CA VAL A 52 2.51 18.45 -2.72
C VAL A 52 1.46 17.35 -2.53
N ALA A 53 1.86 16.09 -2.39
CA ALA A 53 0.94 14.97 -2.15
C ALA A 53 0.22 15.09 -0.80
N VAL A 54 0.91 15.50 0.27
CA VAL A 54 0.29 15.71 1.59
C VAL A 54 -0.70 16.87 1.54
N LYS A 55 -0.39 17.95 0.80
CA LYS A 55 -1.34 19.05 0.59
C LYS A 55 -2.62 18.57 -0.10
N ALA A 56 -2.51 17.75 -1.14
CA ALA A 56 -3.66 17.15 -1.81
C ALA A 56 -4.46 16.23 -0.87
N ALA A 57 -3.78 15.36 -0.11
CA ALA A 57 -4.40 14.46 0.85
C ALA A 57 -5.11 15.20 1.99
N LYS A 58 -4.54 16.31 2.47
CA LYS A 58 -5.12 17.15 3.52
C LYS A 58 -6.32 17.94 3.01
N ALA A 59 -6.28 18.41 1.76
CA ALA A 59 -7.43 19.06 1.12
C ALA A 59 -8.59 18.07 0.95
N ALA A 60 -8.32 16.86 0.48
CA ALA A 60 -9.30 15.78 0.37
C ALA A 60 -9.88 15.33 1.72
N PHE A 61 -9.17 15.56 2.83
CA PHE A 61 -9.61 15.19 4.18
C PHE A 61 -10.33 16.33 4.96
N GLN A 62 -10.45 17.52 4.38
CA GLN A 62 -11.11 18.66 5.05
C GLN A 62 -12.59 18.35 5.39
N PRO A 63 -13.13 18.97 6.46
CA PRO A 63 -14.57 18.92 6.71
C PRO A 63 -15.36 19.35 5.46
N ASN A 64 -16.45 18.65 5.17
CA ASN A 64 -17.31 18.87 4.00
C ASN A 64 -16.65 18.61 2.63
N SER A 65 -15.44 18.03 2.58
CA SER A 65 -14.90 17.55 1.31
C SER A 65 -15.76 16.41 0.74
N PRO A 66 -15.74 16.16 -0.58
CA PRO A 66 -16.46 15.03 -1.17
C PRO A 66 -16.14 13.69 -0.50
N TRP A 67 -14.92 13.49 0.00
CA TRP A 67 -14.53 12.26 0.68
C TRP A 67 -15.05 12.16 2.12
N ARG A 68 -15.04 13.27 2.87
CA ARG A 68 -15.53 13.31 4.26
C ARG A 68 -17.05 13.32 4.37
N SER A 69 -17.72 13.81 3.34
CA SER A 69 -19.18 13.80 3.22
C SER A 69 -19.72 12.53 2.54
N LEU A 70 -18.84 11.63 2.09
CA LEU A 70 -19.26 10.40 1.41
C LEU A 70 -19.81 9.40 2.43
N ASP A 71 -20.99 8.86 2.13
CA ASP A 71 -21.59 7.79 2.92
C ASP A 71 -20.62 6.59 3.01
N PRO A 72 -20.56 5.92 4.16
CA PRO A 72 -19.75 4.70 4.31
C PRO A 72 -20.01 3.65 3.24
N THR A 73 -21.27 3.44 2.85
CA THR A 73 -21.65 2.49 1.79
C THR A 73 -21.20 2.95 0.39
N ALA A 74 -21.09 4.25 0.14
CA ALA A 74 -20.52 4.75 -1.10
C ALA A 74 -19.00 4.54 -1.16
N ARG A 75 -18.28 4.57 -0.02
CA ARG A 75 -16.88 4.13 0.04
C ARG A 75 -16.73 2.65 -0.32
N GLU A 76 -17.63 1.80 0.17
CA GLU A 76 -17.68 0.38 -0.18
C GLU A 76 -17.82 0.19 -1.70
N VAL A 77 -18.74 0.92 -2.34
CA VAL A 77 -18.93 0.85 -3.80
C VAL A 77 -17.63 1.19 -4.55
N LEU A 78 -16.94 2.26 -4.16
CA LEU A 78 -15.67 2.65 -4.78
C LEU A 78 -14.59 1.57 -4.62
N MET A 79 -14.49 0.98 -3.42
CA MET A 79 -13.50 -0.06 -3.14
C MET A 79 -13.79 -1.37 -3.89
N ASN A 80 -15.06 -1.79 -3.96
CA ASN A 80 -15.47 -2.94 -4.77
C ASN A 80 -15.21 -2.67 -6.26
N LYS A 81 -15.51 -1.46 -6.75
CA LYS A 81 -15.23 -1.07 -8.13
C LYS A 81 -13.74 -1.15 -8.46
N LEU A 82 -12.87 -0.69 -7.56
CA LEU A 82 -11.42 -0.83 -7.73
C LEU A 82 -10.99 -2.30 -7.78
N ALA A 83 -11.55 -3.16 -6.92
CA ALA A 83 -11.27 -4.59 -6.97
C ALA A 83 -11.70 -5.22 -8.31
N ASP A 84 -12.87 -4.85 -8.84
CA ASP A 84 -13.36 -5.32 -10.14
C ASP A 84 -12.43 -4.88 -11.29
N LEU A 85 -11.91 -3.65 -11.24
CA LEU A 85 -10.96 -3.14 -12.24
C LEU A 85 -9.60 -3.85 -12.17
N ILE A 86 -9.12 -4.15 -10.96
CA ILE A 86 -7.89 -4.93 -10.76
C ILE A 86 -8.06 -6.34 -11.34
N GLU A 87 -9.22 -6.97 -11.15
CA GLU A 87 -9.49 -8.29 -11.74
C GLU A 87 -9.67 -8.25 -13.25
N ARG A 88 -10.32 -7.20 -13.78
CA ARG A 88 -10.42 -6.97 -15.23
C ARG A 88 -9.04 -6.94 -15.88
N ASP A 89 -8.08 -6.26 -15.25
CA ASP A 89 -6.75 -6.03 -15.79
C ASP A 89 -5.71 -7.03 -15.23
N ALA A 90 -6.15 -8.14 -14.62
CA ALA A 90 -5.30 -9.02 -13.83
C ALA A 90 -4.11 -9.60 -14.61
N ASP A 91 -4.33 -10.06 -15.85
CA ASP A 91 -3.28 -10.62 -16.70
C ASP A 91 -2.20 -9.59 -17.08
N GLU A 92 -2.61 -8.34 -17.35
CA GLU A 92 -1.66 -7.26 -17.68
C GLU A 92 -0.90 -6.81 -16.43
N LEU A 93 -1.60 -6.60 -15.31
CA LEU A 93 -0.97 -6.26 -14.03
C LEU A 93 0.00 -7.35 -13.57
N ALA A 94 -0.36 -8.62 -13.70
CA ALA A 94 0.51 -9.75 -13.36
C ALA A 94 1.74 -9.83 -14.29
N SER A 95 1.57 -9.50 -15.58
CA SER A 95 2.67 -9.46 -16.54
C SER A 95 3.67 -8.34 -16.20
N ILE A 96 3.18 -7.14 -15.84
CA ILE A 96 4.02 -6.02 -15.38
C ILE A 96 4.72 -6.37 -14.06
N LEU A 97 3.98 -6.94 -13.10
CA LEU A 97 4.54 -7.33 -11.82
C LEU A 97 5.64 -8.37 -11.97
N THR A 98 5.45 -9.38 -12.82
CA THR A 98 6.50 -10.36 -13.14
C THR A 98 7.73 -9.67 -13.76
N LEU A 99 7.53 -8.70 -14.66
CA LEU A 99 8.62 -7.99 -15.32
C LEU A 99 9.47 -7.18 -14.32
N GLU A 100 8.85 -6.44 -13.40
CA GLU A 100 9.58 -5.56 -12.47
C GLU A 100 10.07 -6.27 -11.19
N ASN A 101 9.35 -7.29 -10.71
CA ASN A 101 9.69 -7.98 -9.47
C ASN A 101 10.49 -9.27 -9.71
N GLY A 102 10.31 -9.93 -10.86
CA GLY A 102 10.94 -11.20 -11.18
C GLY A 102 10.20 -12.45 -10.65
N LYS A 103 9.11 -12.29 -9.90
CA LYS A 103 8.29 -13.44 -9.48
C LYS A 103 7.62 -14.13 -10.68
N PRO A 104 7.46 -15.47 -10.65
CA PRO A 104 6.77 -16.20 -11.71
C PRO A 104 5.35 -15.66 -11.95
N PHE A 105 4.91 -15.67 -13.21
CA PHE A 105 3.60 -15.13 -13.60
C PHE A 105 2.43 -15.72 -12.81
N GLY A 106 2.42 -17.03 -12.55
CA GLY A 106 1.38 -17.65 -11.73
C GLY A 106 1.32 -17.08 -10.31
N SER A 107 2.47 -16.81 -9.70
CA SER A 107 2.57 -16.17 -8.38
C SER A 107 2.16 -14.69 -8.43
N ALA A 108 2.53 -13.96 -9.48
CA ALA A 108 2.07 -12.60 -9.70
C ALA A 108 0.54 -12.53 -9.85
N LEU A 109 -0.04 -13.41 -10.67
CA LEU A 109 -1.49 -13.49 -10.90
C LEU A 109 -2.23 -13.81 -9.60
N TRP A 110 -1.71 -14.76 -8.82
CA TRP A 110 -2.24 -15.03 -7.48
C TRP A 110 -2.20 -13.79 -6.59
N GLU A 111 -1.10 -13.03 -6.59
CA GLU A 111 -0.98 -11.80 -5.80
C GLU A 111 -2.03 -10.76 -6.22
N ILE A 112 -2.22 -10.53 -7.52
CA ILE A 112 -3.21 -9.58 -8.03
C ILE A 112 -4.63 -9.97 -7.58
N HIS A 113 -5.02 -11.23 -7.74
CA HIS A 113 -6.34 -11.69 -7.29
C HIS A 113 -6.50 -11.64 -5.77
N ASN A 114 -5.45 -11.98 -5.02
CA ASN A 114 -5.48 -11.89 -3.55
C ASN A 114 -5.61 -10.44 -3.07
N SER A 115 -5.01 -9.48 -3.78
CA SER A 115 -5.19 -8.05 -3.53
C SER A 115 -6.61 -7.58 -3.79
N ALA A 116 -7.24 -8.01 -4.89
CA ALA A 116 -8.64 -7.71 -5.15
C ALA A 116 -9.55 -8.26 -4.04
N LYS A 117 -9.33 -9.51 -3.60
CA LYS A 117 -10.04 -10.11 -2.45
C LYS A 117 -9.84 -9.31 -1.16
N THR A 118 -8.62 -8.85 -0.90
CA THR A 118 -8.30 -8.04 0.28
C THR A 118 -9.04 -6.70 0.27
N LEU A 119 -9.10 -6.03 -0.89
CA LEU A 119 -9.86 -4.80 -1.05
C LEU A 119 -11.36 -5.04 -0.85
N ARG A 120 -11.93 -6.12 -1.41
CA ARG A 120 -13.34 -6.49 -1.20
C ARG A 120 -13.66 -6.78 0.26
N TYR A 121 -12.77 -7.48 0.96
CA TYR A 121 -12.91 -7.74 2.39
C TYR A 121 -13.02 -6.42 3.17
N TYR A 122 -12.13 -5.46 2.91
CA TYR A 122 -12.20 -4.16 3.58
C TYR A 122 -13.33 -3.25 3.08
N ALA A 123 -13.79 -3.41 1.84
CA ALA A 123 -14.97 -2.72 1.33
C ALA A 123 -16.19 -3.02 2.22
N GLY A 124 -16.38 -4.29 2.58
CA GLY A 124 -17.45 -4.72 3.49
C GLY A 124 -17.35 -4.18 4.92
N TRP A 125 -16.23 -3.56 5.30
CA TRP A 125 -16.05 -2.93 6.62
C TRP A 125 -16.44 -1.45 6.67
N CYS A 126 -16.66 -0.78 5.52
CA CYS A 126 -16.81 0.67 5.49
C CYS A 126 -17.91 1.21 6.42
N ASP A 127 -19.06 0.53 6.49
CA ASP A 127 -20.24 0.88 7.29
C ASP A 127 -20.36 0.07 8.60
N LYS A 128 -19.36 -0.76 8.93
CA LYS A 128 -19.37 -1.67 10.11
C LYS A 128 -18.39 -1.25 11.20
N ILE A 129 -17.86 -0.04 11.11
CA ILE A 129 -16.95 0.54 12.10
C ILE A 129 -17.76 1.24 13.19
N TYR A 130 -18.31 0.44 14.12
CA TYR A 130 -19.16 0.95 15.19
C TYR A 130 -18.36 1.50 16.38
N GLY A 131 -18.89 2.57 16.98
CA GLY A 131 -18.52 3.04 18.30
C GLY A 131 -19.09 2.17 19.42
N LYS A 132 -19.15 2.73 20.63
CA LYS A 132 -19.72 2.09 21.83
C LYS A 132 -20.49 3.12 22.64
N THR A 133 -21.59 2.69 23.25
CA THR A 133 -22.24 3.36 24.39
C THR A 133 -21.66 2.78 25.68
N ILE A 134 -21.29 3.61 26.64
CA ILE A 134 -20.56 3.19 27.84
C ILE A 134 -21.39 3.54 29.11
N PRO A 135 -21.70 2.55 29.96
CA PRO A 135 -22.38 2.80 31.23
C PRO A 135 -21.38 3.31 32.26
N VAL A 136 -21.22 4.63 32.33
CA VAL A 136 -20.39 5.30 33.33
C VAL A 136 -21.19 5.55 34.61
N ASP A 137 -20.50 5.70 35.73
CA ASP A 137 -21.13 6.08 36.99
C ASP A 137 -21.76 7.47 36.89
N GLY A 138 -22.88 7.68 37.59
CA GLY A 138 -23.60 8.96 37.63
C GLY A 138 -24.53 9.21 36.43
N PRO A 139 -25.18 10.39 36.37
CA PRO A 139 -26.23 10.69 35.38
C PRO A 139 -25.64 11.19 34.05
N PHE A 140 -24.72 10.44 33.45
CA PHE A 140 -24.06 10.83 32.19
C PHE A 140 -24.38 9.84 31.06
N PHE A 141 -24.61 10.38 29.86
CA PHE A 141 -24.62 9.59 28.62
C PHE A 141 -23.25 9.66 27.96
N THR A 142 -22.59 8.51 27.81
CA THR A 142 -21.25 8.42 27.21
C THR A 142 -21.28 7.54 25.96
N MET A 143 -20.71 8.07 24.87
CA MET A 143 -20.49 7.32 23.64
C MET A 143 -19.12 7.60 23.04
N THR A 144 -18.66 6.70 22.18
CA THR A 144 -17.42 6.84 21.40
C THR A 144 -17.73 6.89 19.92
N LEU A 145 -17.03 7.77 19.21
CA LEU A 145 -17.05 7.83 17.75
C LEU A 145 -15.70 7.33 17.22
N LYS A 146 -15.73 6.51 16.18
CA LYS A 146 -14.52 6.01 15.51
C LYS A 146 -14.26 6.80 14.23
N GLU A 147 -13.51 7.88 14.37
CA GLU A 147 -13.17 8.75 13.25
C GLU A 147 -11.87 8.31 12.55
N PRO A 148 -11.72 8.55 11.23
CA PRO A 148 -10.45 8.33 10.53
C PRO A 148 -9.32 9.13 11.16
N VAL A 149 -8.12 8.55 11.16
CA VAL A 149 -6.95 9.19 11.78
C VAL A 149 -6.45 10.41 11.02
N GLY A 150 -6.80 10.56 9.73
CA GLY A 150 -6.35 11.66 8.88
C GLY A 150 -5.53 11.20 7.68
N VAL A 151 -4.48 11.97 7.38
CA VAL A 151 -3.54 11.64 6.30
C VAL A 151 -2.63 10.50 6.75
N THR A 152 -2.62 9.41 5.99
CA THR A 152 -1.78 8.23 6.27
C THR A 152 -0.60 8.17 5.30
N GLY A 153 0.62 8.21 5.84
CA GLY A 153 1.84 7.91 5.12
C GLY A 153 2.05 6.40 5.06
N GLN A 154 2.22 5.84 3.88
CA GLN A 154 2.32 4.39 3.68
C GLN A 154 3.58 4.07 2.90
N ILE A 155 4.47 3.24 3.44
CA ILE A 155 5.75 2.94 2.79
C ILE A 155 5.82 1.43 2.58
N LEU A 156 5.94 1.03 1.32
CA LEU A 156 5.94 -0.37 0.91
C LEU A 156 7.35 -0.88 0.57
N PRO A 157 7.62 -2.18 0.82
CA PRO A 157 8.77 -2.90 0.30
C PRO A 157 8.43 -3.49 -1.08
N TRP A 158 9.40 -4.17 -1.67
CA TRP A 158 9.35 -4.63 -3.06
C TRP A 158 8.89 -6.09 -3.22
N ASN A 159 8.79 -6.88 -2.16
CA ASN A 159 8.63 -8.33 -2.27
C ASN A 159 7.20 -8.79 -2.61
N PHE A 160 6.19 -8.07 -2.12
CA PHE A 160 4.77 -8.26 -2.47
C PHE A 160 4.11 -6.91 -2.72
N PRO A 161 4.48 -6.19 -3.80
CA PRO A 161 4.09 -4.80 -4.01
C PRO A 161 2.57 -4.58 -3.97
N VAL A 162 1.82 -5.48 -4.60
CA VAL A 162 0.38 -5.31 -4.83
C VAL A 162 -0.43 -5.85 -3.64
N ALA A 163 -0.01 -6.94 -3.01
CA ALA A 163 -0.65 -7.43 -1.79
C ALA A 163 -0.46 -6.45 -0.63
N LEU A 164 0.74 -5.87 -0.49
CA LEU A 164 1.00 -4.89 0.56
C LEU A 164 0.33 -3.54 0.29
N LEU A 165 0.16 -3.15 -0.98
CA LEU A 165 -0.71 -2.03 -1.34
C LEU A 165 -2.14 -2.27 -0.87
N ALA A 166 -2.73 -3.42 -1.21
CA ALA A 166 -4.10 -3.74 -0.79
C ALA A 166 -4.26 -3.81 0.74
N ALA A 167 -3.27 -4.36 1.46
CA ALA A 167 -3.24 -4.40 2.91
C ALA A 167 -3.10 -3.02 3.57
N LYS A 168 -2.66 -1.99 2.85
CA LYS A 168 -2.53 -0.61 3.34
C LYS A 168 -3.70 0.26 2.91
N TRP A 169 -4.08 0.21 1.63
CA TRP A 169 -5.24 0.94 1.09
C TRP A 169 -6.55 0.43 1.67
N GLY A 170 -6.74 -0.89 1.77
CA GLY A 170 -7.96 -1.50 2.29
C GLY A 170 -8.45 -0.87 3.61
N PRO A 171 -7.70 -1.02 4.73
CA PRO A 171 -8.15 -0.48 6.01
C PRO A 171 -8.17 1.05 6.04
N ALA A 172 -7.25 1.73 5.36
CA ALA A 172 -7.19 3.19 5.34
C ALA A 172 -8.41 3.81 4.64
N LEU A 173 -8.77 3.30 3.46
CA LEU A 173 -9.92 3.79 2.69
C LEU A 173 -11.24 3.40 3.34
N ALA A 174 -11.35 2.17 3.87
CA ALA A 174 -12.57 1.73 4.56
C ALA A 174 -12.93 2.62 5.75
N THR A 175 -11.90 3.03 6.50
CA THR A 175 -12.06 3.93 7.65
C THR A 175 -12.24 5.42 7.26
N GLY A 176 -12.08 5.77 5.98
CA GLY A 176 -12.23 7.15 5.50
C GLY A 176 -10.97 8.02 5.61
N CYS A 177 -9.78 7.41 5.77
CA CYS A 177 -8.51 8.13 5.72
C CYS A 177 -8.17 8.56 4.28
N THR A 178 -7.25 9.51 4.12
CA THR A 178 -6.55 9.77 2.86
C THR A 178 -5.13 9.22 2.93
N THR A 179 -4.50 8.97 1.79
CA THR A 179 -3.23 8.24 1.72
C THR A 179 -2.18 8.99 0.91
N VAL A 180 -0.93 8.92 1.38
CA VAL A 180 0.29 9.26 0.63
C VAL A 180 1.18 8.02 0.70
N LEU A 181 1.19 7.26 -0.39
CA LEU A 181 1.93 6.01 -0.50
C LEU A 181 3.27 6.22 -1.20
N LYS A 182 4.32 5.63 -0.65
CA LYS A 182 5.63 5.50 -1.30
C LYS A 182 5.84 4.04 -1.72
N SER A 183 5.92 3.82 -3.02
CA SER A 183 6.27 2.53 -3.62
C SER A 183 7.75 2.23 -3.42
N ALA A 184 8.15 0.95 -3.33
CA ALA A 184 9.55 0.59 -3.34
C ALA A 184 10.19 0.97 -4.68
N GLU A 185 11.41 1.52 -4.66
CA GLU A 185 12.11 1.97 -5.87
C GLU A 185 12.36 0.82 -6.87
N GLN A 186 12.39 -0.43 -6.39
CA GLN A 186 12.58 -1.60 -7.24
C GLN A 186 11.30 -1.99 -8.01
N THR A 187 10.11 -1.68 -7.49
CA THR A 187 8.82 -2.18 -8.03
C THR A 187 7.69 -1.12 -8.05
N PRO A 188 7.90 0.06 -8.65
CA PRO A 188 6.90 1.13 -8.64
C PRO A 188 5.81 0.97 -9.72
N ILE A 189 6.05 0.21 -10.79
CA ILE A 189 5.29 0.29 -12.04
C ILE A 189 3.88 -0.25 -11.85
N THR A 190 3.71 -1.44 -11.27
CA THR A 190 2.38 -2.05 -11.09
C THR A 190 1.52 -1.21 -10.13
N ILE A 191 2.13 -0.61 -9.12
CA ILE A 191 1.43 0.30 -8.19
C ILE A 191 0.88 1.52 -8.95
N LEU A 192 1.63 2.09 -9.89
CA LEU A 192 1.17 3.22 -10.70
C LEU A 192 0.03 2.83 -11.65
N GLN A 193 0.05 1.62 -12.21
CA GLN A 193 -1.08 1.10 -12.99
C GLN A 193 -2.35 1.02 -12.14
N ILE A 194 -2.24 0.49 -10.91
CA ILE A 194 -3.38 0.40 -9.98
C ILE A 194 -3.84 1.80 -9.52
N ALA A 195 -2.93 2.76 -9.37
CA ALA A 195 -3.29 4.14 -9.06
C ALA A 195 -4.20 4.75 -10.15
N ALA A 196 -3.93 4.47 -11.44
CA ALA A 196 -4.82 4.87 -12.52
C ALA A 196 -6.22 4.23 -12.40
N LEU A 197 -6.30 2.96 -11.99
CA LEU A 197 -7.57 2.28 -11.76
C LEU A 197 -8.36 2.90 -10.59
N SER A 198 -7.68 3.48 -9.60
CA SER A 198 -8.36 4.21 -8.51
C SER A 198 -9.07 5.49 -9.02
N LYS A 199 -8.49 6.17 -10.01
CA LYS A 199 -9.16 7.27 -10.70
C LYS A 199 -10.36 6.77 -11.50
N GLU A 200 -10.20 5.68 -12.24
CA GLU A 200 -11.28 5.07 -13.01
C GLU A 200 -12.44 4.59 -12.12
N ALA A 201 -12.14 4.07 -10.93
CA ALA A 201 -13.14 3.67 -9.93
C ALA A 201 -13.93 4.87 -9.36
N GLY A 202 -13.46 6.09 -9.53
CA GLY A 202 -14.15 7.31 -9.10
C GLY A 202 -13.76 7.81 -7.71
N PHE A 203 -12.61 7.40 -7.17
CA PHE A 203 -12.11 7.98 -5.91
C PHE A 203 -11.91 9.49 -6.06
N PRO A 204 -12.35 10.32 -5.09
CA PRO A 204 -12.15 11.76 -5.16
C PRO A 204 -10.66 12.14 -5.28
N PRO A 205 -10.32 13.21 -6.02
CA PRO A 205 -8.95 13.69 -6.14
C PRO A 205 -8.31 13.91 -4.76
N GLY A 206 -7.08 13.41 -4.59
CA GLY A 206 -6.29 13.58 -3.38
C GLY A 206 -6.54 12.53 -2.30
N VAL A 207 -7.56 11.67 -2.44
CA VAL A 207 -7.78 10.56 -1.48
C VAL A 207 -6.64 9.54 -1.55
N ILE A 208 -6.19 9.23 -2.76
CA ILE A 208 -5.07 8.35 -3.05
C ILE A 208 -3.98 9.15 -3.75
N ASN A 209 -2.77 9.13 -3.20
CA ASN A 209 -1.59 9.73 -3.82
C ASN A 209 -0.43 8.73 -3.72
N VAL A 210 0.31 8.57 -4.82
CA VAL A 210 1.48 7.68 -4.93
C VAL A 210 2.69 8.50 -5.35
N ILE A 211 3.72 8.46 -4.51
CA ILE A 211 5.05 9.00 -4.77
C ILE A 211 6.00 7.83 -5.03
N ASN A 212 6.77 7.92 -6.11
CA ASN A 212 7.88 7.01 -6.36
C ASN A 212 9.14 7.68 -5.82
N GLY A 213 10.14 6.92 -5.39
CA GLY A 213 11.40 7.50 -4.94
C GLY A 213 12.15 6.58 -4.01
N PHE A 214 13.21 7.08 -3.40
CA PHE A 214 14.05 6.28 -2.50
C PHE A 214 13.62 6.39 -1.04
N GLY A 215 14.05 5.43 -0.22
CA GLY A 215 13.83 5.44 1.22
C GLY A 215 14.36 6.71 1.91
N PRO A 216 15.65 7.06 1.75
CA PRO A 216 16.24 8.24 2.41
C PRO A 216 15.69 9.59 1.95
N THR A 217 15.01 9.66 0.80
CA THR A 217 14.42 10.89 0.26
C THR A 217 12.92 10.95 0.51
N ALA A 218 12.10 10.35 -0.36
CA ALA A 218 10.64 10.35 -0.24
C ALA A 218 10.16 9.66 1.03
N GLY A 219 10.76 8.52 1.40
CA GLY A 219 10.37 7.78 2.61
C GLY A 219 10.62 8.58 3.89
N ALA A 220 11.82 9.15 4.04
CA ALA A 220 12.17 9.99 5.18
C ALA A 220 11.33 11.28 5.25
N ALA A 221 11.00 11.87 4.10
CA ALA A 221 10.11 13.02 4.04
C ALA A 221 8.70 12.68 4.56
N ILE A 222 8.13 11.53 4.17
CA ILE A 222 6.85 11.05 4.69
C ILE A 222 6.91 10.83 6.21
N THR A 223 7.97 10.21 6.71
CA THR A 223 8.05 9.85 8.15
C THR A 223 8.23 11.07 9.03
N ALA A 224 8.91 12.10 8.54
CA ALA A 224 9.14 13.36 9.25
C ALA A 224 8.03 14.41 9.03
N HIS A 225 7.12 14.22 8.07
CA HIS A 225 6.16 15.26 7.68
C HIS A 225 5.23 15.65 8.85
N PRO A 226 5.06 16.96 9.15
CA PRO A 226 4.26 17.41 10.30
C PRO A 226 2.74 17.22 10.10
N ASP A 227 2.27 17.22 8.85
CA ASP A 227 0.85 17.04 8.52
C ASP A 227 0.42 15.58 8.26
N ILE A 228 1.32 14.61 8.42
CA ILE A 228 0.95 13.18 8.35
C ILE A 228 0.59 12.70 9.76
N SER A 229 -0.62 12.18 9.92
CA SER A 229 -1.19 11.78 11.21
C SER A 229 -0.81 10.37 11.63
N LYS A 230 -0.55 9.48 10.66
CA LYS A 230 -0.14 8.10 10.89
C LYS A 230 0.83 7.64 9.80
N VAL A 231 1.86 6.89 10.19
CA VAL A 231 2.72 6.12 9.27
C VAL A 231 2.47 4.63 9.43
N ALA A 232 2.41 3.93 8.31
CA ALA A 232 2.41 2.48 8.24
C ALA A 232 3.54 2.02 7.30
N PHE A 233 4.51 1.29 7.85
CA PHE A 233 5.70 0.82 7.13
C PHE A 233 5.74 -0.70 7.12
N VAL A 234 6.14 -1.27 5.98
CA VAL A 234 6.58 -2.66 5.90
C VAL A 234 8.01 -2.69 5.33
N GLY A 235 8.92 -3.42 5.97
CA GLY A 235 10.31 -3.52 5.50
C GLY A 235 11.27 -4.02 6.58
N SER A 236 12.52 -3.57 6.55
CA SER A 236 13.55 -4.07 7.47
C SER A 236 13.38 -3.52 8.89
N THR A 237 13.80 -4.31 9.88
CA THR A 237 13.81 -3.91 11.29
C THR A 237 14.65 -2.66 11.54
N GLU A 238 15.76 -2.53 10.83
CA GLU A 238 16.64 -1.35 10.87
C GLU A 238 15.89 -0.07 10.48
N VAL A 239 15.24 -0.07 9.31
CA VAL A 239 14.47 1.09 8.85
C VAL A 239 13.25 1.35 9.74
N GLY A 240 12.63 0.29 10.28
CA GLY A 240 11.55 0.42 11.27
C GLY A 240 11.93 1.27 12.50
N ARG A 241 13.17 1.11 13.01
CA ARG A 241 13.69 1.94 14.11
C ARG A 241 13.84 3.40 13.70
N ILE A 242 14.42 3.64 12.52
CA ILE A 242 14.59 5.00 11.95
C ILE A 242 13.24 5.69 11.83
N ILE A 243 12.20 4.97 11.37
CA ILE A 243 10.85 5.51 11.22
C ILE A 243 10.24 5.86 12.58
N MET A 244 10.40 4.99 13.58
CA MET A 244 9.90 5.27 14.93
C MET A 244 10.57 6.51 15.54
N GLU A 245 11.89 6.66 15.39
CA GLU A 245 12.61 7.86 15.82
C GLU A 245 12.15 9.11 15.07
N SER A 246 11.99 9.03 13.75
CA SER A 246 11.53 10.13 12.91
C SER A 246 10.13 10.60 13.30
N ALA A 247 9.22 9.66 13.59
CA ALA A 247 7.89 9.97 14.09
C ALA A 247 7.94 10.64 15.47
N ALA A 248 8.78 10.14 16.37
CA ALA A 248 8.96 10.71 17.71
C ALA A 248 9.53 12.14 17.67
N LYS A 249 10.51 12.39 16.81
CA LYS A 249 11.18 13.69 16.64
C LYS A 249 10.33 14.74 15.92
N SER A 250 9.33 14.32 15.13
CA SER A 250 8.54 15.23 14.29
C SER A 250 7.26 15.71 14.96
N ASN A 251 6.21 14.89 14.97
CA ASN A 251 4.87 15.28 15.43
C ASN A 251 4.17 14.19 16.25
N LEU A 252 4.91 13.18 16.72
CA LEU A 252 4.36 12.03 17.45
C LEU A 252 3.23 11.30 16.71
N LYS A 253 3.27 11.31 15.37
CA LYS A 253 2.34 10.56 14.52
C LYS A 253 2.26 9.10 14.93
N ARG A 254 1.08 8.50 14.80
CA ARG A 254 0.89 7.07 15.12
C ARG A 254 1.72 6.22 14.17
N VAL A 255 2.38 5.17 14.68
CA VAL A 255 3.25 4.30 13.86
C VAL A 255 2.70 2.86 13.86
N GLY A 256 2.70 2.22 12.70
CA GLY A 256 2.53 0.76 12.56
C GLY A 256 3.67 0.19 11.73
N LEU A 257 4.32 -0.85 12.22
CA LEU A 257 5.50 -1.47 11.61
C LEU A 257 5.26 -2.96 11.40
N GLU A 258 5.47 -3.44 10.18
CA GLU A 258 5.60 -4.85 9.84
C GLU A 258 7.04 -5.10 9.39
N LEU A 259 7.80 -5.87 10.18
CA LEU A 259 9.25 -5.96 10.04
C LEU A 259 9.70 -7.36 9.60
N GLY A 260 11.02 -7.59 9.57
CA GLY A 260 11.57 -8.91 9.28
C GLY A 260 11.32 -9.91 10.40
N GLY A 261 11.28 -11.20 10.04
CA GLY A 261 11.11 -12.31 10.97
C GLY A 261 12.18 -13.38 10.81
N LYS A 262 12.25 -14.26 11.81
CA LYS A 262 12.93 -15.56 11.74
C LYS A 262 11.98 -16.61 12.31
N SER A 263 10.90 -16.85 11.56
CA SER A 263 9.75 -17.63 12.02
C SER A 263 10.15 -19.09 12.19
N PRO A 264 9.88 -19.74 13.32
CA PRO A 264 10.14 -21.17 13.46
C PRO A 264 9.01 -22.01 12.85
N LEU A 265 9.37 -23.13 12.20
CA LEU A 265 8.46 -24.23 11.89
C LEU A 265 8.82 -25.45 12.75
N ALA A 266 7.89 -25.90 13.59
CA ALA A 266 8.07 -27.07 14.45
C ALA A 266 7.36 -28.29 13.83
N VAL A 267 8.10 -29.40 13.70
CA VAL A 267 7.60 -30.67 13.16
C VAL A 267 7.70 -31.72 14.26
N PHE A 268 6.56 -32.29 14.63
CA PHE A 268 6.44 -33.34 15.65
C PHE A 268 6.51 -34.74 15.03
N ASP A 269 6.67 -35.77 15.85
CA ASP A 269 6.80 -37.17 15.40
C ASP A 269 5.46 -37.85 15.09
N ASP A 270 4.34 -37.17 15.32
CA ASP A 270 2.97 -37.65 15.11
C ASP A 270 2.29 -37.04 13.86
N VAL A 271 3.03 -36.33 13.01
CA VAL A 271 2.49 -35.68 11.80
C VAL A 271 2.72 -36.50 10.54
N ASP A 272 1.90 -36.22 9.52
CA ASP A 272 2.17 -36.66 8.15
C ASP A 272 3.48 -36.03 7.64
N VAL A 273 4.51 -36.85 7.47
CA VAL A 273 5.86 -36.43 7.10
C VAL A 273 5.88 -35.82 5.70
N ASP A 274 5.16 -36.41 4.74
CA ASP A 274 5.14 -35.91 3.36
C ASP A 274 4.48 -34.52 3.31
N LYS A 275 3.39 -34.35 4.08
CA LYS A 275 2.75 -33.04 4.22
C LYS A 275 3.63 -32.03 4.94
N ALA A 276 4.34 -32.44 5.98
CA ALA A 276 5.27 -31.57 6.71
C ALA A 276 6.41 -31.08 5.80
N VAL A 277 6.94 -31.96 4.93
CA VAL A 277 7.97 -31.60 3.94
C VAL A 277 7.43 -30.58 2.93
N GLU A 278 6.23 -30.78 2.40
CA GLU A 278 5.60 -29.83 1.47
C GLU A 278 5.41 -28.44 2.11
N ILE A 279 4.87 -28.40 3.34
CA ILE A 279 4.68 -27.16 4.10
C ILE A 279 6.03 -26.48 4.39
N ALA A 280 7.04 -27.24 4.78
CA ALA A 280 8.37 -26.69 5.05
C ALA A 280 9.01 -26.09 3.79
N TYR A 281 8.88 -26.80 2.65
CA TYR A 281 9.36 -26.33 1.37
C TYR A 281 8.67 -25.03 0.94
N GLU A 282 7.34 -25.00 0.94
CA GLU A 282 6.60 -23.78 0.58
C GLU A 282 6.87 -22.64 1.57
N GLY A 283 6.91 -22.94 2.87
CA GLY A 283 7.09 -21.98 3.94
C GLY A 283 8.41 -21.21 3.88
N VAL A 284 9.46 -21.79 3.30
CA VAL A 284 10.76 -21.11 3.14
C VAL A 284 11.04 -20.64 1.71
N PHE A 285 10.61 -21.36 0.67
CA PHE A 285 10.98 -21.05 -0.72
C PHE A 285 9.96 -20.18 -1.47
N ILE A 286 8.79 -19.92 -0.89
CA ILE A 286 7.79 -19.03 -1.50
C ILE A 286 8.40 -17.68 -1.88
N ASN A 287 8.05 -17.17 -3.07
CA ASN A 287 8.51 -15.88 -3.59
C ASN A 287 10.05 -15.75 -3.64
N GLY A 288 10.76 -16.86 -3.89
CA GLY A 288 12.23 -16.91 -3.87
C GLY A 288 12.83 -16.74 -2.47
N GLY A 289 12.07 -17.09 -1.42
CA GLY A 289 12.44 -16.87 -0.02
C GLY A 289 12.28 -15.44 0.47
N GLN A 290 11.71 -14.56 -0.36
CA GLN A 290 11.57 -13.13 -0.06
C GLN A 290 10.22 -12.87 0.62
N ALA A 291 9.98 -13.52 1.76
CA ALA A 291 8.79 -13.36 2.59
C ALA A 291 9.19 -13.06 4.04
N CYS A 292 8.55 -12.07 4.66
CA CYS A 292 8.85 -11.69 6.05
C CYS A 292 8.53 -12.81 7.06
N CYS A 293 7.59 -13.68 6.71
CA CYS A 293 7.15 -14.81 7.50
C CYS A 293 7.84 -16.14 7.11
N ALA A 294 8.88 -16.11 6.27
CA ALA A 294 9.59 -17.32 5.87
C ALA A 294 10.05 -18.15 7.09
N ALA A 295 9.77 -19.46 7.03
CA ALA A 295 10.05 -20.46 8.06
C ALA A 295 11.54 -20.84 8.13
#